data_AF-A0A949YCZ1-F1
#
_entry.id   AF-A0A949YCZ1-F1
#
_cell.length_a   1.000
_cell.length_b   1.000
_cell.length_c   1.000
_cell.angle_alpha   90.00
_cell.angle_beta   90.00
_cell.angle_gamma   90.00
#
_symmetry.space_group_name_H-M   'P 1'
#
loop_
_entity.id
_entity.type
_entity.pdbx_description
1 polymer ?
#
loop_
_entity_poly.entity_id
_entity_poly.type
_entity_poly.pdbx_seq_one_letter_code
_entity_poly.pdbx_strand_id
1 'polypeptide(L)'
;MSTPPLPPPPRVPPAPPSPRTGRATCLGCAIALSIGAIVAVILVVFAVQQISNTVRSDESHKSVIGSDYVGDWQDVSNPTSVIRILPSGSASCHIVHGATNYTITGGQATFDKQTKRLAIKFFFVGPSWHVDEPPHQTTDGLVMKLDGQIFRKFRSYSLPSDSKTPGVSI
;
A
#
# COMPACT_ATOMS: atom_id res chain seq x y z
N MET A 1 30.78 1.92 -106.47
CA MET A 1 31.73 2.13 -105.36
C MET A 1 31.03 2.95 -104.31
N SER A 2 30.92 2.43 -103.08
CA SER A 2 30.95 3.19 -101.81
C SER A 2 30.69 2.25 -100.63
N THR A 3 31.47 2.48 -99.58
CA THR A 3 31.79 1.77 -98.34
C THR A 3 30.62 1.17 -97.51
N PRO A 4 30.87 0.05 -96.80
CA PRO A 4 29.90 -0.49 -95.84
C PRO A 4 29.87 0.36 -94.54
N PRO A 5 28.69 0.62 -93.95
CA PRO A 5 28.61 1.28 -92.64
C PRO A 5 28.91 0.31 -91.48
N LEU A 6 29.61 0.83 -90.46
CA LEU A 6 30.11 0.13 -89.27
C LEU A 6 29.02 -0.57 -88.43
N PRO A 7 29.38 -1.63 -87.67
CA PRO A 7 28.48 -2.24 -86.71
C PRO A 7 28.17 -1.30 -85.52
N PRO A 8 26.94 -1.35 -84.97
CA PRO A 8 26.54 -0.53 -83.84
C PRO A 8 27.33 -0.90 -82.56
N PRO A 9 27.54 0.08 -81.65
CA PRO A 9 28.32 -0.12 -80.43
C PRO A 9 27.70 -1.16 -79.48
N PRO A 10 28.51 -1.82 -78.63
CA PRO A 10 28.01 -2.81 -77.68
C PRO A 10 27.01 -2.20 -76.71
N ARG A 11 25.86 -2.88 -76.53
CA ARG A 11 24.83 -2.48 -75.58
C ARG A 11 25.35 -2.68 -74.15
N VAL A 12 25.45 -1.59 -73.40
CA VAL A 12 25.73 -1.65 -71.95
C VAL A 12 24.53 -2.28 -71.25
N PRO A 13 24.71 -3.26 -70.34
CA PRO A 13 23.60 -3.88 -69.63
C PRO A 13 22.84 -2.85 -68.77
N PRO A 14 21.51 -3.01 -68.61
CA PRO A 14 20.75 -2.16 -67.72
C PRO A 14 21.27 -2.28 -66.28
N ALA A 15 21.44 -1.14 -65.61
CA ALA A 15 21.82 -1.11 -64.20
C ALA A 15 20.79 -1.90 -63.36
N PRO A 16 21.24 -2.70 -62.38
CA PRO A 16 20.32 -3.47 -61.55
C PRO A 16 19.40 -2.54 -60.73
N PRO A 17 18.13 -2.92 -60.52
CA PRO A 17 17.23 -2.16 -59.66
C PRO A 17 17.80 -2.10 -58.24
N SER A 18 17.88 -0.89 -57.69
CA SER A 18 18.26 -0.66 -56.29
C SER A 18 17.24 -1.35 -55.36
N PRO A 19 17.62 -2.35 -54.54
CA PRO A 19 16.72 -2.94 -53.58
C PRO A 19 16.75 -2.08 -52.31
N ARG A 20 16.05 -0.95 -52.33
CA ARG A 20 15.95 -0.07 -51.15
C ARG A 20 14.64 -0.25 -50.41
N THR A 21 14.23 -1.49 -50.12
CA THR A 21 13.12 -1.73 -49.19
C THR A 21 13.18 -3.15 -48.63
N GLY A 22 13.99 -3.37 -47.59
CA GLY A 22 14.10 -4.71 -47.00
C GLY A 22 14.74 -4.78 -45.61
N ARG A 23 14.80 -3.66 -44.87
CA ARG A 23 15.46 -3.62 -43.55
C ARG A 23 14.63 -2.99 -42.42
N ALA A 24 13.38 -2.61 -42.68
CA ALA A 24 12.55 -2.00 -41.63
C ALA A 24 11.71 -3.02 -40.84
N THR A 25 11.48 -4.23 -41.35
CA THR A 25 10.53 -5.18 -40.74
C THR A 25 11.14 -6.06 -39.64
N CYS A 26 12.48 -6.21 -39.58
CA CYS A 26 13.12 -7.07 -38.58
C CYS A 26 13.43 -6.37 -37.24
N LEU A 27 13.43 -5.03 -37.18
CA LEU A 27 13.69 -4.31 -35.92
C LEU A 27 12.44 -4.20 -35.03
N GLY A 28 11.25 -4.16 -35.61
CA GLY A 28 9.99 -4.01 -34.87
C GLY A 28 9.65 -5.22 -33.98
N CYS A 29 9.93 -6.43 -34.46
CA CYS A 29 9.67 -7.66 -33.69
C CYS A 29 10.61 -7.80 -32.48
N ALA A 30 11.87 -7.36 -32.59
CA ALA A 30 12.82 -7.42 -31.48
C ALA A 30 12.43 -6.44 -30.34
N ILE A 31 11.89 -5.27 -30.68
CA ILE A 31 11.42 -4.28 -29.71
C ILE A 31 10.10 -4.73 -29.04
N ALA A 32 9.16 -5.29 -29.81
CA ALA A 32 7.90 -5.78 -29.26
C ALA A 32 8.11 -6.97 -28.28
N LEU A 33 9.02 -7.90 -28.61
CA LEU A 33 9.33 -9.03 -27.72
C LEU A 33 10.08 -8.59 -26.46
N SER A 34 10.95 -7.58 -26.54
CA SER A 34 11.67 -7.07 -25.36
C SER A 34 10.76 -6.25 -24.45
N ILE A 35 9.84 -5.44 -24.98
CA ILE A 35 8.81 -4.75 -24.17
C ILE A 35 7.90 -5.78 -23.49
N GLY A 36 7.44 -6.80 -24.22
CA GLY A 36 6.62 -7.87 -23.66
C GLY A 36 7.32 -8.63 -22.53
N ALA A 37 8.60 -8.96 -22.70
CA ALA A 37 9.41 -9.60 -21.67
C ALA A 37 9.60 -8.70 -20.43
N ILE A 38 9.83 -7.39 -20.63
CA ILE A 38 9.96 -6.43 -19.52
C ILE A 38 8.65 -6.33 -18.74
N VAL A 39 7.51 -6.22 -19.43
CA VAL A 39 6.19 -6.18 -18.78
C VAL A 39 5.91 -7.48 -18.04
N ALA A 40 6.22 -8.64 -18.62
CA ALA A 40 6.06 -9.93 -17.95
C ALA A 40 6.93 -10.03 -16.69
N VAL A 41 8.20 -9.59 -16.75
CA VAL A 41 9.08 -9.56 -15.58
C VAL A 41 8.55 -8.60 -14.52
N ILE A 42 8.08 -7.40 -14.89
CA ILE A 42 7.48 -6.46 -13.95
C ILE A 42 6.23 -7.07 -13.30
N LEU A 43 5.35 -7.70 -14.08
CA LEU A 43 4.14 -8.35 -13.55
C LEU A 43 4.49 -9.53 -12.65
N VAL A 44 5.52 -10.32 -12.98
CA VAL A 44 6.01 -11.41 -12.12
C VAL A 44 6.64 -10.86 -10.85
N VAL A 45 7.42 -9.78 -10.90
CA VAL A 45 7.98 -9.12 -9.71
C VAL A 45 6.87 -8.54 -8.83
N PHE A 46 5.85 -7.91 -9.41
CA PHE A 46 4.67 -7.46 -8.67
C PHE A 46 3.89 -8.64 -8.09
N ALA A 47 3.66 -9.71 -8.85
CA ALA A 47 2.97 -10.90 -8.36
C ALA A 47 3.77 -11.60 -7.26
N VAL A 48 5.09 -11.72 -7.39
CA VAL A 48 5.97 -12.26 -6.35
C VAL A 48 6.02 -11.33 -5.15
N GLN A 49 6.01 -10.00 -5.29
CA GLN A 49 5.88 -9.10 -4.13
C GLN A 49 4.52 -9.25 -3.43
N GLN A 50 3.44 -9.39 -4.19
CA GLN A 50 2.11 -9.64 -3.62
C GLN A 50 2.08 -11.00 -2.90
N ILE A 51 2.66 -12.04 -3.49
CA ILE A 51 2.71 -13.40 -2.91
C ILE A 51 3.70 -13.47 -1.74
N SER A 52 4.88 -12.86 -1.81
CA SER A 52 5.83 -12.80 -0.68
C SER A 52 5.27 -11.98 0.49
N ASN A 53 4.46 -10.95 0.22
CA ASN A 53 3.70 -10.25 1.27
C ASN A 53 2.54 -11.10 1.82
N THR A 54 2.04 -12.08 1.05
CA THR A 54 0.93 -12.96 1.46
C THR A 54 1.43 -14.24 2.15
N VAL A 55 2.59 -14.78 1.77
CA VAL A 55 3.15 -16.06 2.23
C VAL A 55 4.02 -15.91 3.49
N ARG A 56 4.38 -14.68 3.89
CA ARG A 56 4.97 -14.42 5.22
C ARG A 56 3.93 -14.28 6.33
N SER A 57 2.66 -14.58 6.04
CA SER A 57 1.52 -14.41 6.95
C SER A 57 1.04 -15.71 7.58
N ASP A 58 1.95 -16.66 7.91
CA ASP A 58 1.60 -17.92 8.58
C ASP A 58 2.29 -18.12 9.94
N GLU A 59 2.61 -17.02 10.62
CA GLU A 59 2.92 -17.02 12.05
C GLU A 59 2.13 -15.90 12.73
N SER A 60 0.95 -16.23 13.24
CA SER A 60 0.39 -15.71 14.51
C SER A 60 0.57 -14.21 14.83
N HIS A 61 0.56 -13.31 13.85
CA HIS A 61 0.48 -11.86 14.08
C HIS A 61 -0.99 -11.46 14.07
N LYS A 62 -1.75 -11.95 15.04
CA LYS A 62 -3.12 -11.48 15.27
C LYS A 62 -3.01 -9.97 15.52
N SER A 63 -3.43 -9.15 14.55
CA SER A 63 -3.50 -7.69 14.70
C SER A 63 -4.62 -7.39 15.69
N VAL A 64 -4.28 -7.51 16.98
CA VAL A 64 -5.16 -7.21 18.11
C VAL A 64 -4.72 -5.86 18.64
N ILE A 65 -5.70 -4.99 18.86
CA ILE A 65 -5.45 -3.72 19.52
C ILE A 65 -4.88 -3.96 20.92
N GLY A 66 -3.77 -3.30 21.26
CA GLY A 66 -3.19 -3.40 22.60
C GLY A 66 -4.09 -2.72 23.63
N SER A 67 -4.11 -3.23 24.87
CA SER A 67 -4.87 -2.64 25.98
C SER A 67 -4.56 -1.16 26.21
N ASP A 68 -3.33 -0.75 25.95
CA ASP A 68 -2.88 0.63 26.21
C ASP A 68 -3.58 1.64 25.28
N TYR A 69 -3.97 1.19 24.08
CA TYR A 69 -4.71 1.98 23.10
C TYR A 69 -6.21 2.07 23.42
N VAL A 70 -6.74 1.24 24.32
CA VAL A 70 -8.17 1.24 24.69
C VAL A 70 -8.52 2.49 25.49
N GLY A 71 -9.46 3.29 25.01
CA GLY A 71 -9.92 4.52 25.64
C GLY A 71 -10.49 5.52 24.65
N ASP A 72 -10.89 6.69 25.17
CA ASP A 72 -11.21 7.85 24.34
C ASP A 72 -9.99 8.79 24.29
N TRP A 73 -9.59 9.11 23.07
CA TRP A 73 -8.45 9.92 22.70
C TRP A 73 -8.93 11.15 21.95
N GLN A 74 -8.35 12.30 22.25
CA GLN A 74 -8.67 13.57 21.61
C GLN A 74 -7.40 14.21 21.09
N ASP A 75 -7.42 14.74 19.87
CA ASP A 75 -6.31 15.51 19.33
C ASP A 75 -6.14 16.81 20.13
N VAL A 76 -4.90 17.08 20.54
CA VAL A 76 -4.53 18.28 21.29
C VAL A 76 -4.68 19.55 20.44
N SER A 77 -4.45 19.44 19.12
CA SER A 77 -4.53 20.58 18.19
C SER A 77 -5.98 20.88 17.78
N ASN A 78 -6.83 19.85 17.74
CA ASN A 78 -8.22 19.97 17.34
C ASN A 78 -9.14 19.11 18.25
N PRO A 79 -9.83 19.71 19.23
CA PRO A 79 -10.63 18.94 20.19
C PRO A 79 -11.85 18.27 19.56
N THR A 80 -12.22 18.59 18.33
CA THR A 80 -13.29 17.89 17.60
C THR A 80 -12.83 16.55 17.02
N SER A 81 -11.51 16.34 16.90
CA SER A 81 -10.93 15.08 16.44
C SER A 81 -10.82 14.10 17.61
N VAL A 82 -11.62 13.05 17.58
CA VAL A 82 -11.76 12.06 18.66
C VAL A 82 -11.67 10.65 18.11
N ILE A 83 -10.94 9.79 18.82
CA ILE A 83 -10.83 8.36 18.58
C ILE A 83 -11.32 7.63 19.83
N ARG A 84 -12.31 6.77 19.68
CA ARG A 84 -12.82 5.90 20.75
C ARG A 84 -12.50 4.46 20.41
N ILE A 85 -11.85 3.78 21.33
CA ILE A 85 -11.52 2.35 21.24
C ILE A 85 -12.04 1.68 22.50
N LEU A 86 -12.98 0.75 22.34
CA LEU A 86 -13.58 0.00 23.44
C LEU A 86 -12.75 -1.26 23.77
N PRO A 87 -12.88 -1.81 24.99
CA PRO A 87 -12.22 -3.06 25.38
C PRO A 87 -12.53 -4.25 24.47
N SER A 88 -13.68 -4.24 23.81
CA SER A 88 -14.09 -5.29 22.85
C SER A 88 -13.34 -5.23 21.51
N GLY A 89 -12.52 -4.20 21.28
CA GLY A 89 -11.90 -3.90 19.98
C GLY A 89 -12.76 -3.03 19.06
N SER A 90 -14.05 -2.88 19.37
CA SER A 90 -14.95 -1.97 18.66
C SER A 90 -14.47 -0.52 18.80
N ALA A 91 -14.53 0.25 17.72
CA ALA A 91 -14.02 1.60 17.68
C ALA A 91 -14.86 2.54 16.81
N SER A 92 -14.78 3.83 17.14
CA SER A 92 -15.35 4.91 16.36
C SER A 92 -14.36 6.06 16.30
N CYS A 93 -14.34 6.80 15.21
CA CYS A 93 -13.52 7.99 15.10
C CYS A 93 -14.27 9.10 14.36
N HIS A 94 -13.98 10.33 14.76
CA HIS A 94 -14.33 11.54 14.04
C HIS A 94 -13.05 12.35 13.95
N ILE A 95 -12.48 12.52 12.76
CA ILE A 95 -11.19 13.19 12.57
C ILE A 95 -11.37 14.34 11.60
N VAL A 96 -10.95 15.52 12.03
CA VAL A 96 -10.93 16.74 11.23
C VAL A 96 -9.48 17.14 11.02
N HIS A 97 -8.98 16.96 9.79
CA HIS A 97 -7.63 17.32 9.40
C HIS A 97 -7.68 18.23 8.16
N GLY A 98 -7.34 19.50 8.34
CA GLY A 98 -7.50 20.52 7.29
C GLY A 98 -8.94 20.60 6.77
N ALA A 99 -9.12 20.41 5.46
CA ALA A 99 -10.44 20.37 4.81
C ALA A 99 -11.11 18.97 4.84
N THR A 100 -10.42 17.95 5.37
CA THR A 100 -10.96 16.58 5.41
C THR A 100 -11.66 16.31 6.73
N ASN A 101 -12.88 15.77 6.63
CA ASN A 101 -13.61 15.21 7.77
C ASN A 101 -13.84 13.72 7.50
N TYR A 102 -13.43 12.88 8.45
CA TYR A 102 -13.60 11.45 8.40
C TYR A 102 -14.35 10.95 9.62
N THR A 103 -15.47 10.25 9.41
CA THR A 103 -16.28 9.68 10.49
C THR A 103 -16.51 8.18 10.27
N ILE A 104 -16.16 7.37 11.27
CA ILE A 104 -16.57 5.96 11.36
C ILE A 104 -17.29 5.74 12.69
N THR A 105 -18.42 5.05 12.62
CA THR A 105 -19.10 4.48 13.78
C THR A 105 -19.15 2.95 13.63
N GLY A 106 -18.79 2.21 14.68
CA GLY A 106 -18.89 0.75 14.71
C GLY A 106 -17.78 -0.02 13.99
N GLY A 107 -16.63 0.60 13.75
CA GLY A 107 -15.46 -0.08 13.19
C GLY A 107 -14.76 -1.00 14.20
N GLN A 108 -13.69 -1.64 13.75
CA GLN A 108 -12.77 -2.43 14.57
C GLN A 108 -11.39 -1.77 14.58
N ALA A 109 -10.83 -1.56 15.78
CA ALA A 109 -9.47 -1.08 15.95
C ALA A 109 -8.48 -2.24 15.82
N THR A 110 -7.43 -2.02 15.05
CA THR A 110 -6.36 -2.99 14.82
C THR A 110 -5.02 -2.24 14.90
N PHE A 111 -4.05 -2.85 15.56
CA PHE A 111 -2.68 -2.34 15.57
C PHE A 111 -1.76 -3.40 14.97
N ASP A 112 -1.00 -3.01 13.96
CA ASP A 112 0.04 -3.82 13.37
C ASP A 112 1.40 -3.36 13.92
N LYS A 113 2.02 -4.24 14.71
CA LYS A 113 3.32 -3.99 15.33
C LYS A 113 4.47 -3.87 14.32
N GLN A 114 4.37 -4.56 13.18
CA GLN A 114 5.44 -4.58 12.17
C GLN A 114 5.46 -3.27 11.40
N THR A 115 4.30 -2.84 10.90
CA THR A 115 4.17 -1.61 10.13
C THR A 115 3.98 -0.37 11.02
N LYS A 116 3.84 -0.56 12.34
CA LYS A 116 3.46 0.45 13.32
C LYS A 116 2.22 1.21 12.87
N ARG A 117 1.18 0.50 12.42
CA ARG A 117 -0.05 1.13 11.93
C ARG A 117 -1.22 0.85 12.85
N LEU A 118 -1.87 1.92 13.28
CA LEU A 118 -3.17 1.86 13.92
C LEU A 118 -4.23 2.07 12.83
N ALA A 119 -5.25 1.21 12.78
CA ALA A 119 -6.34 1.34 11.83
C ALA A 119 -7.69 1.09 12.50
N ILE A 120 -8.70 1.87 12.10
CA ILE A 120 -10.09 1.68 12.53
C ILE A 120 -10.93 1.40 11.30
N LYS A 121 -11.33 0.15 11.07
CA LYS A 121 -11.98 -0.25 9.81
C LYS A 121 -13.38 -0.78 10.04
N PHE A 122 -14.30 -0.45 9.14
CA PHE A 122 -15.60 -1.12 8.99
C PHE A 122 -15.59 -1.85 7.65
N PHE A 123 -15.63 -3.19 7.66
CA PHE A 123 -15.51 -4.03 6.46
C PHE A 123 -14.41 -3.54 5.48
N PHE A 124 -13.17 -3.43 5.97
CA PHE A 124 -11.96 -2.99 5.24
C PHE A 124 -11.81 -1.49 4.92
N VAL A 125 -12.87 -0.69 5.03
CA VAL A 125 -12.82 0.76 4.80
C VAL A 125 -12.55 1.48 6.11
N GLY A 126 -11.51 2.32 6.16
CA GLY A 126 -11.11 2.98 7.39
C GLY A 126 -9.86 3.84 7.25
N PRO A 127 -9.68 4.83 8.12
CA PRO A 127 -8.43 5.54 8.23
C PRO A 127 -7.40 4.60 8.88
N SER A 128 -6.15 4.84 8.53
CA SER A 128 -5.03 4.16 9.14
C SER A 128 -3.90 5.15 9.29
N TRP A 129 -3.37 5.23 10.50
CA TRP A 129 -2.30 6.13 10.86
C TRP A 129 -1.02 5.35 11.16
N HIS A 130 0.12 5.96 10.87
CA HIS A 130 1.39 5.54 11.44
C HIS A 130 1.46 5.96 12.91
N VAL A 131 1.89 5.04 13.77
CA VAL A 131 2.13 5.31 15.18
C VAL A 131 3.59 5.72 15.33
N ASP A 132 3.82 7.03 15.40
CA ASP A 132 5.14 7.60 15.65
C ASP A 132 5.59 7.27 17.08
N GLU A 133 4.68 7.47 18.04
CA GLU A 133 4.91 7.22 19.46
C GLU A 133 3.71 6.46 20.04
N PRO A 134 3.91 5.25 20.60
CA PRO A 134 2.84 4.49 21.23
C PRO A 134 2.33 5.21 22.49
N PRO A 135 1.17 4.79 23.05
CA PRO A 135 0.67 5.27 24.33
C PRO A 135 1.76 5.30 25.41
N HIS A 136 2.05 6.48 25.95
CA HIS A 136 3.04 6.67 27.00
C HIS A 136 2.63 7.81 27.95
N GLN A 137 3.05 7.69 29.21
CA GLN A 137 2.71 8.66 30.24
C GLN A 137 3.58 9.91 30.12
N THR A 138 2.95 11.08 30.15
CA THR A 138 3.59 12.39 30.24
C THR A 138 3.07 13.14 31.46
N THR A 139 3.63 14.32 31.72
CA THR A 139 3.18 15.25 32.77
C THR A 139 1.70 15.61 32.63
N ASP A 140 1.22 15.72 31.39
CA ASP A 140 -0.16 16.10 31.08
C ASP A 140 -1.11 14.90 30.99
N GLY A 141 -0.62 13.67 31.15
CA GLY A 141 -1.44 12.45 31.08
C GLY A 141 -0.92 11.44 30.06
N LEU A 142 -1.77 10.47 29.73
CA LEU A 142 -1.44 9.44 28.75
C LEU A 142 -1.63 10.00 27.34
N VAL A 143 -0.59 9.97 26.52
CA VAL A 143 -0.58 10.52 25.15
C VAL A 143 -0.07 9.49 24.15
N MET A 144 -0.44 9.65 22.89
CA MET A 144 0.11 8.92 21.75
C MET A 144 0.29 9.87 20.57
N LYS A 145 1.14 9.50 19.62
CA LYS A 145 1.39 10.30 18.42
C LYS A 145 1.09 9.48 17.16
N LEU A 146 0.20 10.01 16.33
CA LEU A 146 -0.30 9.40 15.12
C LEU A 146 -0.11 10.34 13.92
N ASP A 147 0.66 9.93 12.91
CA ASP A 147 0.98 10.76 11.72
C ASP A 147 1.37 12.21 12.08
N GLY A 148 2.20 12.38 13.11
CA GLY A 148 2.64 13.68 13.62
C GLY A 148 1.67 14.40 14.57
N GLN A 149 0.41 13.95 14.66
CA GLN A 149 -0.61 14.53 15.53
C GLN A 149 -0.58 13.90 16.93
N ILE A 150 -0.72 14.74 17.96
CA ILE A 150 -0.68 14.30 19.35
C ILE A 150 -2.11 14.10 19.85
N PHE A 151 -2.39 12.89 20.30
CA PHE A 151 -3.67 12.53 20.91
C PHE A 151 -3.48 12.32 22.40
N ARG A 152 -4.30 12.98 23.21
CA ARG A 152 -4.34 12.81 24.66
C ARG A 152 -5.54 11.95 25.06
N LYS A 153 -5.31 11.00 25.94
CA LYS A 153 -6.38 10.16 26.50
C LYS A 153 -7.14 10.95 27.56
N PHE A 154 -8.46 11.03 27.42
CA PHE A 154 -9.34 11.71 28.37
C PHE A 154 -10.33 10.76 29.06
N ARG A 155 -10.49 9.54 28.54
CA ARG A 155 -11.25 8.47 29.21
C ARG A 155 -10.54 7.13 29.05
N SER A 156 -10.39 6.44 30.17
CA SER A 156 -9.94 5.04 30.22
C SER A 156 -11.13 4.14 30.53
N TYR A 157 -11.07 2.90 30.03
CA TYR A 157 -12.04 1.87 30.34
C TYR A 157 -11.38 0.81 31.22
N SER A 158 -12.07 0.39 32.27
CA SER A 158 -11.67 -0.80 33.03
C SER A 158 -11.81 -2.01 32.11
N LEU A 159 -10.72 -2.76 31.94
CA LEU A 159 -10.81 -4.10 31.38
C LEU A 159 -11.66 -4.94 32.35
N PRO A 160 -12.57 -5.80 31.85
CA PRO A 160 -13.26 -6.74 32.72
C PRO A 160 -12.19 -7.56 33.45
N SER A 161 -12.14 -7.40 34.77
CA SER A 161 -11.26 -8.19 35.62
C SER A 161 -11.71 -9.64 35.48
N ASP A 162 -10.80 -10.55 35.10
CA ASP A 162 -11.03 -12.00 35.18
C ASP A 162 -11.14 -12.38 36.67
N SER A 163 -12.26 -12.05 37.30
CA SER A 163 -12.53 -12.34 38.71
C SER A 163 -13.76 -13.22 38.81
N LYS A 164 -13.57 -14.53 38.60
CA LYS A 164 -14.14 -15.59 39.45
C LYS A 164 -13.58 -16.96 39.08
N THR A 165 -12.43 -17.34 39.64
CA THR A 165 -12.19 -18.75 39.94
C THR A 165 -12.92 -19.02 41.26
N PRO A 166 -14.10 -19.68 41.29
CA PRO A 166 -14.65 -20.12 42.55
C PRO A 166 -13.65 -21.09 43.17
N GLY A 167 -13.19 -20.76 44.38
CA GLY A 167 -12.31 -21.61 45.16
C GLY A 167 -12.89 -23.01 45.28
N VAL A 168 -12.15 -23.99 44.78
CA VAL A 168 -12.30 -25.38 45.20
C VAL A 168 -11.72 -25.43 46.61
N SER A 169 -12.60 -25.35 47.62
CA SER A 169 -12.25 -25.84 48.95
C SER A 169 -12.15 -27.35 48.87
N ILE A 170 -10.96 -27.87 49.16
CA ILE A 170 -10.71 -29.30 49.43
C ILE A 170 -11.13 -29.59 50.86
#